data_AF-A0A972UJ10-F1
#
_entry.id   AF-A0A972UJ10-F1
#
_cell.length_a   1.000
_cell.length_b   1.000
_cell.length_c   1.000
_cell.angle_alpha   90.00
_cell.angle_beta   90.00
_cell.angle_gamma   90.00
#
_symmetry.space_group_name_H-M   'P 1'
#
loop_
_entity.id
_entity.type
_entity.pdbx_description
1 polymer ?
#
loop_
_entity_poly.entity_id
_entity_poly.type
_entity_poly.pdbx_seq_one_letter_code
_entity_poly.pdbx_strand_id
1 'polypeptide(L)'
;MQRDRAHDLYIWMAATCVVLSFGLFAPTYWLQIPAGSFTGTPLLHLHGLLFSIWPLFFLWQVLCAAKGRLERHRAWGLFGIALATAMVFSGLATAIHSVIAATVAGHGMAARSFAIVPVSAMVLFAGLVAVAIANVTRPEIHKRLMLLATISILQAPLDRIFFALNAGLAPGLRPGALPPPPPEATLPAGMITLGLILIPILHDWRTRGRVHPAYISGGAIIAALVFLRVPIGASATWDSFALFLSRFAG
;
A
#
# COMPACT_ATOMS: atom_id res chain seq x y z
N MET A 1 -13.84 25.36 22.49
CA MET A 1 -14.09 24.72 21.18
C MET A 1 -13.53 23.30 21.24
N GLN A 2 -14.37 22.31 21.54
CA GLN A 2 -13.95 20.94 21.84
C GLN A 2 -13.71 20.21 20.52
N ARG A 3 -12.44 19.99 20.15
CA ARG A 3 -12.07 19.16 19.00
C ARG A 3 -12.62 17.75 19.24
N ASP A 4 -13.41 17.23 18.29
CA ASP A 4 -13.93 15.87 18.37
C ASP A 4 -12.74 14.89 18.28
N ARG A 5 -12.51 14.10 19.35
CA ARG A 5 -11.39 13.15 19.46
C ARG A 5 -11.31 12.20 18.26
N ALA A 6 -12.45 11.91 17.64
CA ALA A 6 -12.50 11.10 16.43
C ALA A 6 -11.77 11.77 15.25
N HIS A 7 -11.88 13.08 15.06
CA HIS A 7 -11.17 13.79 13.97
C HIS A 7 -9.66 13.80 14.21
N ASP A 8 -9.24 13.94 15.46
CA ASP A 8 -7.82 13.94 15.82
C ASP A 8 -7.16 12.60 15.45
N LEU A 9 -7.84 11.45 15.68
CA LEU A 9 -7.32 10.14 15.29
C LEU A 9 -7.01 10.06 13.79
N TYR A 10 -7.95 10.41 12.91
CA TYR A 10 -7.73 10.26 11.46
C TYR A 10 -6.63 11.19 10.95
N ILE A 11 -6.51 12.39 11.52
CA ILE A 11 -5.41 13.31 11.19
C ILE A 11 -4.07 12.68 11.58
N TRP A 12 -3.95 12.17 12.81
CA TRP A 12 -2.74 11.49 13.27
C TRP A 12 -2.40 10.27 12.43
N MET A 13 -3.38 9.42 12.14
CA MET A 13 -3.17 8.24 11.30
C MET A 13 -2.73 8.63 9.88
N ALA A 14 -3.36 9.63 9.27
CA ALA A 14 -2.97 10.10 7.94
C ALA A 14 -1.56 10.72 7.93
N ALA A 15 -1.20 11.48 8.97
CA ALA A 15 0.16 12.00 9.15
C ALA A 15 1.18 10.86 9.32
N THR A 16 0.86 9.82 10.10
CA THR A 16 1.68 8.62 10.22
C THR A 16 1.87 7.93 8.87
N CYS A 17 0.81 7.80 8.05
CA CYS A 17 0.93 7.24 6.69
C CYS A 17 1.90 8.06 5.82
N VAL A 18 1.90 9.38 5.93
CA VAL A 18 2.86 10.26 5.23
C VAL A 18 4.28 10.01 5.73
N VAL A 19 4.49 10.07 7.05
CA VAL A 19 5.83 9.89 7.66
C VAL A 19 6.42 8.53 7.30
N LEU A 20 5.65 7.45 7.42
CA LEU A 20 6.12 6.10 7.07
C LEU A 20 6.41 5.98 5.57
N SER A 21 5.54 6.48 4.71
CA SER A 21 5.74 6.44 3.25
C SER A 21 7.01 7.17 2.83
N PHE A 22 7.20 8.42 3.25
CA PHE A 22 8.36 9.21 2.84
C PHE A 22 9.64 8.78 3.57
N GLY A 23 9.56 8.57 4.89
CA GLY A 23 10.71 8.22 5.71
C GLY A 23 11.33 6.88 5.31
N LEU A 24 10.51 5.85 5.09
CA LEU A 24 11.03 4.52 4.77
C LEU A 24 11.43 4.39 3.30
N PHE A 25 10.86 5.17 2.37
CA PHE A 25 11.38 5.26 1.00
C PHE A 25 12.63 6.12 0.88
N ALA A 26 12.94 6.98 1.84
CA ALA A 26 14.03 7.95 1.69
C ALA A 26 15.37 7.32 1.27
N PRO A 27 15.86 6.24 1.92
CA PRO A 27 17.16 5.65 1.57
C PRO A 27 17.19 4.92 0.22
N THR A 28 16.03 4.46 -0.26
CA THR A 28 15.92 3.58 -1.44
C THR A 28 15.36 4.28 -2.68
N TYR A 29 14.92 5.53 -2.53
CA TYR A 29 14.32 6.32 -3.61
C TYR A 29 14.66 7.80 -3.47
N TRP A 30 14.10 8.51 -2.47
CA TRP A 30 14.14 9.97 -2.44
C TRP A 30 15.54 10.57 -2.31
N LEU A 31 16.44 9.93 -1.55
CA LEU A 31 17.82 10.39 -1.43
C LEU A 31 18.68 9.97 -2.63
N GLN A 32 18.29 8.91 -3.35
CA GLN A 32 19.03 8.40 -4.50
C GLN A 32 18.81 9.21 -5.78
N ILE A 33 17.63 9.83 -5.94
CA ILE A 33 17.31 10.67 -7.11
C ILE A 33 18.26 11.87 -7.22
N PRO A 34 18.32 12.79 -6.23
CA PRO A 34 19.21 13.95 -6.33
C PRO A 34 20.69 13.57 -6.28
N ALA A 35 21.03 12.42 -5.69
CA ALA A 35 22.39 11.87 -5.70
C ALA A 35 22.79 11.26 -7.06
N GLY A 36 21.87 11.15 -8.03
CA GLY A 36 22.13 10.52 -9.33
C GLY A 36 22.39 9.02 -9.25
N SER A 37 22.10 8.37 -8.12
CA SER A 37 22.41 6.96 -7.89
C SER A 37 21.23 6.02 -8.13
N PHE A 38 20.01 6.53 -8.37
CA PHE A 38 18.83 5.69 -8.54
C PHE A 38 18.86 4.92 -9.87
N THR A 39 18.73 3.59 -9.81
CA THR A 39 18.84 2.66 -10.96
C THR A 39 17.48 2.08 -11.41
N GLY A 40 16.39 2.83 -11.24
CA GLY A 40 15.04 2.40 -11.64
C GLY A 40 14.67 2.80 -13.06
N THR A 41 13.68 2.12 -13.62
CA THR A 41 13.10 2.46 -14.92
C THR A 41 12.20 3.70 -14.83
N PRO A 42 11.87 4.37 -15.95
CA PRO A 42 10.89 5.45 -15.96
C PRO A 42 9.53 5.04 -15.36
N LEU A 43 9.12 3.78 -15.54
CA LEU A 43 7.92 3.23 -14.92
C LEU A 43 7.99 3.26 -13.38
N LEU A 44 9.14 2.95 -12.80
CA LEU A 44 9.36 3.03 -11.34
C LEU A 44 9.29 4.48 -10.83
N HIS A 45 9.71 5.47 -11.63
CA HIS A 45 9.52 6.88 -11.27
C HIS A 45 8.05 7.29 -11.28
N LEU A 46 7.30 6.90 -12.30
CA LEU A 46 5.86 7.16 -12.38
C LEU A 46 5.12 6.49 -11.21
N HIS A 47 5.41 5.21 -10.95
CA HIS A 47 4.88 4.48 -9.81
C HIS A 47 5.22 5.19 -8.49
N GLY A 48 6.49 5.51 -8.26
CA GLY A 48 6.95 6.21 -7.07
C GLY A 48 6.25 7.55 -6.87
N LEU A 49 6.08 8.34 -7.93
CA LEU A 49 5.38 9.62 -7.88
C LEU A 49 3.90 9.46 -7.51
N LEU A 50 3.17 8.57 -8.19
CA LEU A 50 1.74 8.35 -7.93
C LEU A 50 1.49 7.89 -6.48
N PHE A 51 2.27 6.94 -6.00
CA PHE A 51 2.15 6.42 -4.63
C PHE A 51 2.62 7.41 -3.57
N SER A 52 3.45 8.40 -3.92
CA SER A 52 3.87 9.48 -3.02
C SER A 52 2.84 10.59 -2.91
N ILE A 53 2.10 10.87 -3.99
CA ILE A 53 0.98 11.81 -3.98
C ILE A 53 -0.15 11.29 -3.08
N TRP A 54 -0.41 9.98 -3.08
CA TRP A 54 -1.52 9.38 -2.34
C TRP A 54 -1.60 9.73 -0.84
N PRO A 55 -0.58 9.48 0.01
CA PRO A 55 -0.68 9.77 1.43
C PRO A 55 -0.80 11.27 1.72
N LEU A 56 -0.18 12.13 0.90
CA LEU A 56 -0.35 13.58 0.99
C LEU A 56 -1.78 14.00 0.67
N PHE A 57 -2.33 13.45 -0.41
CA PHE A 57 -3.71 13.70 -0.82
C PHE A 57 -4.70 13.16 0.22
N PHE A 58 -4.47 11.98 0.77
CA PHE A 58 -5.28 11.40 1.84
C PHE A 58 -5.26 12.29 3.09
N LEU A 59 -4.09 12.74 3.54
CA LEU A 59 -3.99 13.69 4.65
C LEU A 59 -4.75 14.99 4.36
N TRP A 60 -4.61 15.54 3.15
CA TRP A 60 -5.34 16.74 2.75
C TRP A 60 -6.87 16.54 2.77
N GLN A 61 -7.35 15.38 2.30
CA GLN A 61 -8.77 15.01 2.34
C GLN A 61 -9.29 14.89 3.78
N VAL A 62 -8.53 14.25 4.67
CA VAL A 62 -8.85 14.16 6.10
C VAL A 62 -8.89 15.55 6.75
N LEU A 63 -7.94 16.44 6.43
CA LEU A 63 -7.93 17.81 6.94
C LEU A 63 -9.12 18.64 6.43
N CYS A 64 -9.53 18.47 5.17
CA CYS A 64 -10.73 19.09 4.63
C CYS A 64 -11.97 18.64 5.41
N ALA A 65 -12.12 17.33 5.64
CA ALA A 65 -13.24 16.78 6.40
C ALA A 65 -13.25 17.24 7.86
N ALA A 66 -12.11 17.19 8.56
CA ALA A 66 -11.99 17.60 9.96
C ALA A 66 -12.24 19.11 10.17
N LYS A 67 -11.96 19.94 9.15
CA LYS A 67 -12.24 21.39 9.16
C LYS A 67 -13.65 21.75 8.67
N GLY A 68 -14.52 20.76 8.42
CA GLY A 68 -15.88 20.96 7.90
C GLY A 68 -15.95 21.42 6.44
N ARG A 69 -14.84 21.42 5.70
CA ARG A 69 -14.75 21.85 4.28
C ARG A 69 -15.14 20.72 3.34
N LEU A 70 -16.33 20.15 3.55
CA LEU A 70 -16.81 18.97 2.80
C LEU A 70 -17.05 19.24 1.31
N GLU A 71 -17.30 20.50 0.93
CA GLU A 71 -17.35 20.92 -0.46
C GLU A 71 -16.03 20.62 -1.18
N ARG A 72 -14.88 21.01 -0.60
CA ARG A 72 -13.54 20.73 -1.16
C ARG A 72 -13.24 19.25 -1.21
N HIS A 73 -13.64 18.51 -0.16
CA HIS A 73 -13.50 17.06 -0.13
C HIS A 73 -14.20 16.40 -1.32
N ARG A 74 -15.45 16.81 -1.59
CA ARG A 74 -16.26 16.30 -2.71
C ARG A 74 -15.72 16.74 -4.07
N ALA A 75 -15.38 18.03 -4.23
CA ALA A 75 -14.87 18.59 -5.48
C ALA A 75 -13.61 17.86 -5.98
N TRP A 76 -12.74 17.45 -5.06
CA TRP A 76 -11.52 16.70 -5.37
C TRP A 76 -11.68 15.18 -5.30
N GLY A 77 -12.88 14.67 -5.02
CA GLY A 77 -13.15 13.24 -4.97
C GLY A 77 -12.84 12.54 -6.29
N LEU A 78 -13.18 13.17 -7.42
CA LEU A 78 -12.88 12.63 -8.77
C LEU A 78 -11.38 12.51 -9.02
N PHE A 79 -10.58 13.50 -8.59
CA PHE A 79 -9.12 13.40 -8.64
C PHE A 79 -8.62 12.21 -7.82
N GLY A 80 -9.19 11.98 -6.63
CA GLY A 80 -8.86 10.81 -5.81
C GLY A 80 -9.14 9.47 -6.51
N ILE A 81 -10.26 9.38 -7.24
CA ILE A 81 -10.62 8.19 -8.04
C ILE A 81 -9.64 7.99 -9.20
N ALA A 82 -9.31 9.07 -9.93
CA ALA A 82 -8.35 9.03 -11.03
C ALA A 82 -6.96 8.61 -10.53
N LEU A 83 -6.51 9.17 -9.40
CA LEU A 83 -5.24 8.83 -8.77
C LEU A 83 -5.20 7.36 -8.31
N ALA A 84 -6.24 6.87 -7.63
CA ALA A 84 -6.33 5.47 -7.21
C ALA A 84 -6.29 4.52 -8.42
N THR A 85 -7.00 4.87 -9.49
CA THR A 85 -6.99 4.11 -10.75
C THR A 85 -5.59 4.05 -11.36
N ALA A 86 -4.92 5.20 -11.48
CA ALA A 86 -3.55 5.28 -11.99
C ALA A 86 -2.55 4.49 -11.12
N MET A 87 -2.71 4.51 -9.80
CA MET A 87 -1.91 3.71 -8.87
C MET A 87 -2.08 2.20 -9.10
N VAL A 88 -3.32 1.74 -9.30
CA VAL A 88 -3.59 0.32 -9.56
C VAL A 88 -2.91 -0.15 -10.84
N PHE A 89 -3.09 0.59 -11.94
CA PHE A 89 -2.46 0.22 -13.21
C PHE A 89 -0.94 0.32 -13.17
N SER A 90 -0.38 1.38 -12.58
CA SER A 90 1.09 1.52 -12.45
C SER A 90 1.69 0.45 -11.52
N GLY A 91 1.00 0.08 -10.44
CA GLY A 91 1.42 -0.99 -9.53
C GLY A 91 1.44 -2.36 -10.20
N LEU A 92 0.38 -2.69 -10.94
CA LEU A 92 0.32 -3.94 -11.72
C LEU A 92 1.38 -3.97 -12.83
N ALA A 93 1.55 -2.88 -13.56
CA ALA A 93 2.60 -2.77 -14.59
C ALA A 93 4.01 -2.94 -13.99
N THR A 94 4.27 -2.33 -12.83
CA THR A 94 5.57 -2.47 -12.13
C THR A 94 5.80 -3.91 -11.66
N ALA A 95 4.75 -4.59 -11.17
CA ALA A 95 4.84 -6.00 -10.77
C ALA A 95 5.17 -6.91 -11.96
N ILE A 96 4.46 -6.75 -13.09
CA ILE A 96 4.70 -7.51 -14.31
C ILE A 96 6.11 -7.26 -14.85
N HIS A 97 6.53 -6.01 -14.95
CA HIS A 97 7.87 -5.65 -15.40
C HIS A 97 8.96 -6.25 -14.51
N SER A 98 8.73 -6.31 -13.20
CA SER A 98 9.66 -6.94 -12.25
C SER A 98 9.77 -8.46 -12.47
N VAL A 99 8.66 -9.13 -12.78
CA VAL A 99 8.65 -10.57 -13.13
C VAL A 99 9.43 -10.84 -14.41
N ILE A 100 9.22 -10.03 -15.45
CA ILE A 100 9.93 -10.15 -16.72
C ILE A 100 11.44 -9.96 -16.52
N ALA A 101 11.84 -8.86 -15.87
CA ALA A 101 13.25 -8.55 -15.62
C ALA A 101 13.95 -9.64 -14.81
N ALA A 102 13.31 -10.13 -13.73
CA ALA A 102 13.87 -11.21 -12.93
C ALA A 102 13.91 -12.56 -13.67
N THR A 103 12.97 -12.82 -14.59
CA THR A 103 12.98 -14.01 -15.44
C THR A 103 14.19 -14.01 -16.37
N VAL A 104 14.47 -12.88 -17.02
CA VAL A 104 15.68 -12.71 -17.86
C VAL A 104 16.96 -12.89 -17.05
N ALA A 105 16.95 -12.47 -15.78
CA ALA A 105 18.07 -12.66 -14.86
C ALA A 105 18.18 -14.08 -14.25
N GLY A 106 17.37 -15.05 -14.70
CA GLY A 106 17.43 -16.44 -14.21
C GLY A 106 16.63 -16.71 -12.91
N HIS A 107 15.84 -15.76 -12.44
CA HIS A 107 15.06 -15.84 -11.18
C HIS A 107 13.55 -15.93 -11.41
N GLY A 108 13.09 -16.46 -12.55
CA GLY A 108 11.68 -16.42 -12.95
C GLY A 108 10.71 -17.09 -11.97
N MET A 109 11.06 -18.26 -11.41
CA MET A 109 10.19 -18.93 -10.41
C MET A 109 10.03 -18.10 -9.13
N ALA A 110 11.14 -17.60 -8.57
CA ALA A 110 11.11 -16.75 -7.38
C ALA A 110 10.30 -15.47 -7.64
N ALA A 111 10.47 -14.86 -8.82
CA ALA A 111 9.74 -13.65 -9.20
C ALA A 111 8.24 -13.88 -9.31
N ARG A 112 7.81 -14.97 -9.96
CA ARG A 112 6.39 -15.33 -10.06
C ARG A 112 5.79 -15.65 -8.69
N SER A 113 6.51 -16.38 -7.84
CA SER A 113 6.08 -16.63 -6.46
C SER A 113 5.88 -15.31 -5.70
N PHE A 114 6.88 -14.41 -5.73
CA PHE A 114 6.82 -13.12 -5.05
C PHE A 114 5.75 -12.17 -5.59
N ALA A 115 5.40 -12.27 -6.88
CA ALA A 115 4.40 -11.40 -7.52
C ALA A 115 3.02 -11.41 -6.83
N ILE A 116 2.71 -12.44 -6.02
CA ILE A 116 1.49 -12.48 -5.21
C ILE A 116 1.39 -11.25 -4.30
N VAL A 117 2.51 -10.75 -3.79
CA VAL A 117 2.57 -9.63 -2.86
C VAL A 117 2.04 -8.34 -3.52
N PRO A 118 2.67 -7.79 -4.58
CA PRO A 118 2.20 -6.56 -5.20
C PRO A 118 0.86 -6.71 -5.92
N VAL A 119 0.59 -7.84 -6.59
CA VAL A 119 -0.68 -8.02 -7.32
C VAL A 119 -1.86 -8.04 -6.37
N SER A 120 -1.78 -8.85 -5.30
CA SER A 120 -2.86 -8.89 -4.30
C SER A 120 -3.01 -7.58 -3.53
N ALA A 121 -1.92 -6.84 -3.30
CA ALA A 121 -1.99 -5.51 -2.68
C ALA A 121 -2.81 -4.54 -3.55
N MET A 122 -2.62 -4.56 -4.87
CA MET A 122 -3.39 -3.71 -5.80
C MET A 122 -4.86 -4.09 -5.85
N VAL A 123 -5.17 -5.40 -5.90
CA VAL A 123 -6.56 -5.88 -5.86
C VAL A 123 -7.25 -5.46 -4.56
N LEU A 124 -6.58 -5.64 -3.42
CA LEU A 124 -7.13 -5.27 -2.11
C LEU A 124 -7.33 -3.75 -1.98
N PHE A 125 -6.34 -2.95 -2.39
CA PHE A 125 -6.43 -1.50 -2.40
C PHE A 125 -7.61 -1.03 -3.25
N ALA A 126 -7.71 -1.52 -4.49
CA ALA A 126 -8.80 -1.20 -5.41
C ALA A 126 -10.16 -1.58 -4.82
N GLY A 127 -10.27 -2.78 -4.24
CA GLY A 127 -11.50 -3.26 -3.61
C GLY A 127 -11.93 -2.39 -2.42
N LEU A 128 -11.01 -2.07 -1.51
CA LEU A 128 -11.31 -1.21 -0.36
C LEU A 128 -11.72 0.21 -0.79
N VAL A 129 -11.02 0.80 -1.76
CA VAL A 129 -11.35 2.12 -2.31
C VAL A 129 -12.72 2.09 -3.01
N ALA A 130 -13.00 1.08 -3.83
CA ALA A 130 -14.28 0.95 -4.53
C ALA A 130 -15.46 0.85 -3.54
N VAL A 131 -15.34 0.00 -2.50
CA VAL A 131 -16.38 -0.12 -1.47
C VAL A 131 -16.48 1.17 -0.64
N ALA A 132 -15.38 1.87 -0.37
CA ALA A 132 -15.41 3.17 0.28
C ALA A 132 -16.16 4.22 -0.54
N ILE A 133 -15.95 4.26 -1.86
CA ILE A 133 -16.65 5.16 -2.80
C ILE A 133 -18.14 4.81 -2.87
N ALA A 134 -18.48 3.52 -2.96
CA ALA A 134 -19.88 3.07 -2.93
C ALA A 134 -20.63 3.46 -1.64
N ASN A 135 -19.89 3.78 -0.57
CA ASN A 135 -20.43 4.15 0.73
C ASN A 135 -20.21 5.64 1.08
N VAL A 136 -20.01 6.54 0.10
CA VAL A 136 -19.84 7.99 0.36
C VAL A 136 -21.01 8.64 1.11
N THR A 137 -22.22 8.08 0.99
CA THR A 137 -23.41 8.52 1.74
C THR A 137 -23.45 8.00 3.18
N ARG A 138 -22.54 7.09 3.55
CA ARG A 138 -22.38 6.52 4.90
C ARG A 138 -20.98 6.86 5.43
N PRO A 139 -20.76 8.08 5.95
CA PRO A 139 -19.42 8.57 6.31
C PRO A 139 -18.65 7.68 7.28
N GLU A 140 -19.36 7.00 8.21
CA GLU A 140 -18.76 6.06 9.16
C GLU A 140 -18.13 4.84 8.49
N ILE A 141 -18.66 4.38 7.35
CA ILE A 141 -18.08 3.30 6.56
C ILE A 141 -16.96 3.86 5.67
N HIS A 142 -17.25 4.93 4.93
CA HIS A 142 -16.33 5.55 3.97
C HIS A 142 -14.96 5.85 4.59
N LYS A 143 -14.91 6.60 5.69
CA LYS A 143 -13.64 7.04 6.29
C LYS A 143 -12.79 5.87 6.81
N ARG A 144 -13.44 4.82 7.32
CA ARG A 144 -12.78 3.62 7.85
C ARG A 144 -12.14 2.81 6.72
N LEU A 145 -12.89 2.59 5.63
CA LEU A 145 -12.38 1.87 4.47
C LEU A 145 -11.27 2.64 3.74
N MET A 146 -11.36 3.97 3.64
CA MET A 146 -10.27 4.79 3.09
C MET A 146 -8.99 4.71 3.93
N LEU A 147 -9.12 4.69 5.26
CA LEU A 147 -7.98 4.49 6.15
C LEU A 147 -7.38 3.09 5.96
N LEU A 148 -8.21 2.04 5.94
CA LEU A 148 -7.75 0.67 5.72
C LEU A 148 -7.06 0.49 4.36
N ALA A 149 -7.61 1.08 3.29
CA ALA A 149 -6.99 1.07 1.97
C ALA A 149 -5.61 1.72 1.99
N THR A 150 -5.47 2.83 2.70
CA THR A 150 -4.18 3.53 2.82
C THR A 150 -3.18 2.71 3.64
N ILE A 151 -3.61 2.11 4.75
CA ILE A 151 -2.74 1.26 5.58
C ILE A 151 -2.34 -0.02 4.81
N SER A 152 -3.23 -0.62 4.02
CA SER A 152 -2.93 -1.89 3.34
C SER A 152 -1.76 -1.79 2.34
N ILE A 153 -1.52 -0.60 1.78
CA ILE A 153 -0.37 -0.35 0.90
C ILE A 153 0.89 0.14 1.64
N LEU A 154 0.81 0.41 2.95
CA LEU A 154 1.99 0.74 3.78
C LEU A 154 2.93 -0.45 4.02
N GLN A 155 2.52 -1.66 3.68
CA GLN A 155 3.41 -2.81 3.78
C GLN A 155 4.68 -2.61 2.95
N ALA A 156 4.59 -2.02 1.74
CA ALA A 156 5.75 -1.77 0.90
C ALA A 156 6.80 -0.82 1.53
N PRO A 157 6.45 0.37 2.07
CA PRO A 157 7.41 1.14 2.84
C PRO A 157 7.94 0.38 4.06
N LEU A 158 7.09 -0.35 4.78
CA LEU A 158 7.51 -1.13 5.97
C LEU A 158 8.51 -2.25 5.63
N ASP A 159 8.37 -2.91 4.49
CA ASP A 159 9.32 -3.91 3.98
C ASP A 159 10.74 -3.33 3.81
N ARG A 160 10.89 -2.01 3.67
CA ARG A 160 12.20 -1.36 3.53
C ARG A 160 13.03 -1.39 4.81
N ILE A 161 12.38 -1.52 5.97
CA ILE A 161 13.09 -1.75 7.24
C ILE A 161 13.86 -3.07 7.15
N PHE A 162 13.17 -4.13 6.75
CA PHE A 162 13.76 -5.46 6.64
C PHE A 162 14.70 -5.57 5.45
N PHE A 163 14.42 -4.89 4.33
CA PHE A 163 15.38 -4.78 3.23
C PHE A 163 16.70 -4.16 3.70
N ALA A 164 16.65 -3.03 4.42
CA ALA A 164 17.85 -2.36 4.92
C ALA A 164 18.63 -3.22 5.93
N LEU A 165 17.93 -3.98 6.79
CA LEU A 165 18.56 -4.88 7.75
C LEU A 165 19.22 -6.09 7.09
N ASN A 166 18.64 -6.63 6.02
CA ASN A 166 19.15 -7.85 5.37
C ASN A 166 20.17 -7.56 4.25
N ALA A 167 19.93 -6.52 3.44
CA ALA A 167 20.74 -6.19 2.27
C ALA A 167 21.66 -4.97 2.47
N GLY A 168 21.46 -4.21 3.55
CA GLY A 168 22.16 -2.94 3.77
C GLY A 168 21.59 -1.79 2.94
N LEU A 169 22.29 -0.66 2.97
CA LEU A 169 21.99 0.55 2.20
C LEU A 169 23.24 0.96 1.42
N ALA A 170 23.11 1.13 0.11
CA ALA A 170 24.18 1.56 -0.77
C ALA A 170 23.61 2.37 -1.95
N PRO A 171 24.41 3.25 -2.59
CA PRO A 171 23.99 3.94 -3.81
C PRO A 171 23.48 2.97 -4.88
N GLY A 172 22.28 3.20 -5.38
CA GLY A 172 21.62 2.36 -6.39
C GLY A 172 21.02 1.05 -5.89
N LEU A 173 21.24 0.69 -4.62
CA LEU A 173 20.63 -0.48 -4.02
C LEU A 173 19.16 -0.17 -3.65
N ARG A 174 18.25 -1.02 -4.15
CA ARG A 174 16.81 -0.88 -3.93
C ARG A 174 16.12 -2.25 -4.00
N PRO A 175 14.90 -2.38 -3.43
CA PRO A 175 14.02 -3.49 -3.77
C PRO A 175 13.88 -3.65 -5.30
N GLY A 176 14.07 -4.88 -5.78
CA GLY A 176 14.08 -5.23 -7.21
C GLY A 176 15.43 -5.08 -7.92
N ALA A 177 16.49 -4.62 -7.25
CA ALA A 177 17.88 -4.72 -7.76
C ALA A 177 18.57 -6.04 -7.37
N LEU A 178 18.00 -6.76 -6.40
CA LEU A 178 18.45 -8.06 -5.93
C LEU A 178 17.44 -9.14 -6.35
N PRO A 179 17.81 -10.43 -6.30
CA PRO A 179 16.88 -11.53 -6.52
C PRO A 179 15.62 -11.36 -5.65
N PRO A 180 14.41 -11.64 -6.19
CA PRO A 180 13.19 -11.53 -5.43
C PRO A 180 13.24 -12.43 -4.17
N PRO A 181 12.92 -11.89 -2.99
CA PRO A 181 12.84 -12.72 -1.79
C PRO A 181 11.59 -13.63 -1.87
N PRO A 182 11.54 -14.70 -1.06
CA PRO A 182 10.33 -15.50 -0.99
C PRO A 182 9.20 -14.71 -0.26
N PRO A 183 7.91 -14.98 -0.52
CA PRO A 183 6.79 -14.20 0.03
C PRO A 183 6.78 -14.05 1.56
N GLU A 184 7.24 -15.06 2.30
CA GLU A 184 7.32 -15.07 3.76
C GLU A 184 8.25 -13.98 4.32
N ALA A 185 9.21 -13.49 3.54
CA ALA A 185 10.06 -12.37 3.92
C ALA A 185 9.27 -11.08 4.21
N THR A 186 8.03 -10.99 3.72
CA THR A 186 7.13 -9.84 3.91
C THR A 186 6.26 -9.94 5.16
N LEU A 187 6.27 -11.08 5.86
CA LEU A 187 5.46 -11.29 7.06
C LEU A 187 5.76 -10.28 8.18
N PRO A 188 7.03 -9.94 8.50
CA PRO A 188 7.32 -8.97 9.55
C PRO A 188 6.71 -7.59 9.28
N ALA A 189 6.81 -7.08 8.05
CA ALA A 189 6.16 -5.83 7.64
C ALA A 189 4.62 -5.96 7.64
N GLY A 190 4.11 -7.12 7.24
CA GLY A 190 2.69 -7.47 7.36
C GLY A 190 2.20 -7.37 8.81
N MET A 191 2.95 -7.88 9.79
CA MET A 191 2.60 -7.79 11.21
C MET A 191 2.56 -6.33 11.70
N ILE A 192 3.51 -5.50 11.28
CA ILE A 192 3.49 -4.06 11.60
C ILE A 192 2.26 -3.38 10.98
N THR A 193 1.93 -3.74 9.73
CA THR A 193 0.72 -3.25 9.04
C THR A 193 -0.54 -3.59 9.82
N LEU A 194 -0.67 -4.83 10.33
CA LEU A 194 -1.77 -5.25 11.18
C LEU A 194 -1.79 -4.46 12.50
N GLY A 195 -0.63 -4.22 13.12
CA GLY A 195 -0.48 -3.38 14.30
C GLY A 195 -1.01 -1.96 14.10
N LEU A 196 -0.76 -1.35 12.93
CA LEU A 196 -1.32 -0.02 12.59
C LEU A 196 -2.85 -0.03 12.50
N ILE A 197 -3.47 -1.13 12.09
CA ILE A 197 -4.93 -1.29 12.02
C ILE A 197 -5.53 -1.47 13.43
N LEU A 198 -4.79 -2.04 14.38
CA LEU A 198 -5.26 -2.18 15.75
C LEU A 198 -5.47 -0.83 16.44
N ILE A 199 -4.74 0.22 16.05
CA ILE A 199 -4.88 1.57 16.62
C ILE A 199 -6.31 2.12 16.46
N PRO A 200 -6.87 2.24 15.24
CA PRO A 200 -8.24 2.73 15.07
C PRO A 200 -9.31 1.73 15.58
N ILE A 201 -9.04 0.42 15.57
CA ILE A 201 -9.92 -0.59 16.18
C ILE A 201 -10.05 -0.36 17.69
N LEU A 202 -8.91 -0.21 18.37
CA LEU A 202 -8.85 0.03 19.80
C LEU A 202 -9.48 1.37 20.17
N HIS A 203 -9.30 2.39 19.32
CA HIS A 203 -9.96 3.67 19.50
C HIS A 203 -11.49 3.53 19.41
N ASP A 204 -12.03 2.84 18.39
CA ASP A 204 -13.48 2.59 18.27
C ASP A 204 -14.02 1.86 19.50
N TRP A 205 -13.34 0.80 19.96
CA TRP A 205 -13.74 0.08 21.16
C TRP A 205 -13.72 0.97 22.42
N ARG A 206 -12.64 1.71 22.67
CA ARG A 206 -12.51 2.58 23.86
C ARG A 206 -13.48 3.75 23.88
N THR A 207 -13.82 4.30 22.71
CA THR A 207 -14.65 5.52 22.63
C THR A 207 -16.13 5.24 22.41
N ARG A 208 -16.47 4.06 21.85
CA ARG A 208 -17.85 3.70 21.48
C ARG A 208 -18.34 2.39 22.11
N GLY A 209 -17.49 1.68 22.86
CA GLY A 209 -17.80 0.38 23.46
C GLY A 209 -17.85 -0.79 22.47
N ARG A 210 -17.70 -0.53 21.16
CA ARG A 210 -17.76 -1.55 20.10
C ARG A 210 -16.91 -1.16 18.90
N VAL A 211 -16.33 -2.15 18.24
CA VAL A 211 -15.57 -1.99 16.99
C VAL A 211 -16.55 -1.91 15.83
N HIS A 212 -16.35 -0.96 14.91
CA HIS A 212 -17.19 -0.85 13.74
C HIS A 212 -16.97 -2.04 12.77
N PRO A 213 -18.03 -2.66 12.19
CA PRO A 213 -17.91 -3.82 11.31
C PRO A 213 -16.93 -3.63 10.14
N ALA A 214 -16.86 -2.43 9.56
CA ALA A 214 -15.89 -2.09 8.51
C ALA A 214 -14.42 -2.32 8.91
N TYR A 215 -14.05 -2.06 10.18
CA TYR A 215 -12.70 -2.37 10.64
C TYR A 215 -12.49 -3.85 10.89
N ILE A 216 -13.52 -4.56 11.37
CA ILE A 216 -13.44 -6.02 11.58
C ILE A 216 -13.27 -6.72 10.24
N SER A 217 -14.17 -6.47 9.28
CA SER A 217 -14.14 -7.15 7.99
C SER A 217 -12.92 -6.77 7.17
N GLY A 218 -12.61 -5.47 7.05
CA GLY A 218 -11.45 -5.02 6.29
C GLY A 218 -10.13 -5.43 6.97
N GLY A 219 -10.04 -5.36 8.29
CA GLY A 219 -8.87 -5.84 9.05
C GLY A 219 -8.69 -7.35 8.91
N ALA A 220 -9.76 -8.14 8.97
CA ALA A 220 -9.72 -9.59 8.76
C ALA A 220 -9.28 -9.94 7.33
N ILE A 221 -9.76 -9.23 6.30
CA ILE A 221 -9.32 -9.42 4.91
C ILE A 221 -7.83 -9.10 4.75
N ILE A 222 -7.35 -7.99 5.33
CA ILE A 222 -5.93 -7.64 5.30
C ILE A 222 -5.09 -8.71 6.03
N ALA A 223 -5.52 -9.16 7.20
CA ALA A 223 -4.85 -10.22 7.95
C ALA A 223 -4.80 -11.54 7.18
N ALA A 224 -5.94 -11.97 6.63
CA ALA A 224 -6.02 -13.15 5.79
C ALA A 224 -5.03 -13.02 4.62
N LEU A 225 -4.98 -11.87 3.94
CA LEU A 225 -4.07 -11.70 2.82
C LEU A 225 -2.59 -11.76 3.23
N VAL A 226 -2.22 -11.17 4.37
CA VAL A 226 -0.86 -11.22 4.91
C VAL A 226 -0.38 -12.67 5.05
N PHE A 227 -1.22 -13.56 5.61
CA PHE A 227 -0.84 -14.96 5.83
C PHE A 227 -1.01 -15.82 4.58
N LEU A 228 -2.08 -15.62 3.80
CA LEU A 228 -2.41 -16.44 2.64
C LEU A 228 -1.46 -16.22 1.46
N ARG A 229 -0.76 -15.07 1.39
CA ARG A 229 0.26 -14.81 0.35
C ARG A 229 1.32 -15.91 0.28
N VAL A 230 1.72 -16.50 1.42
CA VAL A 230 2.77 -17.53 1.47
C VAL A 230 2.32 -18.83 0.77
N PRO A 231 1.26 -19.52 1.21
CA PRO A 231 0.82 -20.75 0.56
C PRO A 231 0.30 -20.50 -0.87
N ILE A 232 -0.33 -19.35 -1.15
CA ILE A 232 -0.78 -19.02 -2.51
C ILE A 232 0.43 -18.80 -3.42
N GLY A 233 1.44 -18.04 -2.98
CA GLY A 233 2.65 -17.78 -3.75
C GLY A 233 3.46 -19.04 -4.08
N ALA A 234 3.33 -20.09 -3.28
CA ALA A 234 3.95 -21.40 -3.52
C ALA A 234 3.10 -22.35 -4.38
N SER A 235 1.86 -21.98 -4.73
CA SER A 235 0.94 -22.86 -5.44
C SER A 235 1.15 -22.87 -6.97
N ALA A 236 0.91 -24.03 -7.60
CA ALA A 236 0.97 -24.18 -9.06
C ALA A 236 -0.06 -23.30 -9.79
N THR A 237 -1.24 -23.11 -9.19
CA THR A 237 -2.29 -22.23 -9.72
C THR A 237 -1.81 -20.79 -9.82
N TRP A 238 -1.14 -20.30 -8.77
CA TRP A 238 -0.56 -18.96 -8.78
C TRP A 238 0.59 -18.84 -9.78
N ASP A 239 1.51 -19.80 -9.82
CA ASP A 239 2.63 -19.79 -10.77
C ASP A 239 2.14 -19.70 -12.23
N SER A 240 1.12 -20.50 -12.57
CA SER A 240 0.48 -20.49 -13.90
C SER A 240 -0.15 -19.13 -14.22
N PHE A 241 -0.84 -18.53 -13.25
CA PHE A 241 -1.44 -17.20 -13.41
C PHE A 241 -0.39 -16.10 -13.56
N ALA A 242 0.65 -16.09 -12.72
CA ALA A 242 1.73 -15.12 -12.80
C ALA A 242 2.51 -15.24 -14.13
N LEU A 243 2.69 -16.48 -14.63
CA LEU A 243 3.28 -16.73 -15.94
C LEU A 243 2.40 -16.16 -17.06
N PHE A 244 1.09 -16.39 -17.01
CA PHE A 244 0.13 -15.80 -17.96
C PHE A 244 0.23 -14.27 -18.00
N LEU A 245 0.21 -13.61 -16.83
CA LEU A 245 0.35 -12.16 -16.73
C LEU A 245 1.64 -11.64 -17.37
N SER A 246 2.76 -12.34 -17.15
CA SER A 246 4.06 -11.94 -17.72
C SER A 246 4.13 -12.05 -19.24
N ARG A 247 3.39 -12.98 -19.84
CA ARG A 247 3.34 -13.19 -21.31
C ARG A 247 2.38 -12.23 -22.02
N PHE A 248 1.32 -11.79 -21.33
CA PHE A 248 0.35 -10.87 -21.92
C PHE A 248 0.93 -9.46 -22.17
N ALA A 249 1.99 -9.09 -21.45
CA ALA A 249 2.64 -7.79 -21.54
C ALA A 249 3.91 -7.78 -22.43
N GLY A 250 4.27 -8.91 -23.04
CA GLY A 250 5.47 -9.10 -23.86
C GLY A 250 5.16 -9.44 -25.30
#